data_AF-A0A7Y2DL17-F1
#
_entry.id   AF-A0A7Y2DL17-F1
#
_cell.length_a   1.000
_cell.length_b   1.000
_cell.length_c   1.000
_cell.angle_alpha   90.00
_cell.angle_beta   90.00
_cell.angle_gamma   90.00
#
_symmetry.space_group_name_H-M   'P 1'
#
loop_
_entity.id
_entity.type
_entity.pdbx_description
1 polymer ?
#
loop_
_entity_poly.entity_id
_entity_poly.type
_entity_poly.pdbx_seq_one_letter_code
_entity_poly.pdbx_strand_id
1 'polypeptide(L)'
;MDEKDKILVIGGYGTVGAIVSRQLALRYPSKIIVAGRNKLKAENFIQRKGLIAKAISLDIENERFENVNFSEIHTVVNCIETMNISFILECIQLNINYTEVGTSFMTHKRFYEISDYIDNADCLVIPSVGLVPGLSNIFAFNGAKQFSEVDEIHTYVMLGLGEAHGVDSIRWILENAGSTFKIKTKEGSVAVKGFTRPKSTKLLNEQRERTFYLFDFSDQHTIPLIVNTEAIDTRIAFDSKVVTCLFSLLQKVGVSKWYKNLSPKGFKKILDLAQIGSEQFGLQTEIKGKDGLGTQWAMKYLATGKNEAMATATVTAYTAELMYLNKGLKGFKHIEEVCD
;
A
#
# COMPACT_ATOMS: atom_id res chain seq x y z
N MET A 1 -15.19 -4.10 -32.19
CA MET A 1 -14.99 -3.33 -30.94
C MET A 1 -13.50 -3.22 -30.79
N ASP A 2 -12.94 -2.01 -30.73
CA ASP A 2 -11.50 -1.87 -30.53
C ASP A 2 -11.11 -2.57 -29.23
N GLU A 3 -9.99 -3.29 -29.26
CA GLU A 3 -9.48 -4.01 -28.09
C GLU A 3 -9.10 -2.99 -27.01
N LYS A 4 -9.64 -3.17 -25.80
CA LYS A 4 -9.24 -2.38 -24.63
C LYS A 4 -7.76 -2.65 -24.35
N ASP A 5 -6.96 -1.59 -24.35
CA ASP A 5 -5.51 -1.75 -24.37
C ASP A 5 -4.76 -0.59 -23.67
N LYS A 6 -5.48 0.33 -23.03
CA LYS A 6 -4.91 1.42 -22.26
C LYS A 6 -4.85 1.10 -20.78
N ILE A 7 -3.80 1.61 -20.12
CA ILE A 7 -3.69 1.63 -18.67
C ILE A 7 -3.94 3.05 -18.18
N LEU A 8 -5.01 3.24 -17.42
CA LEU A 8 -5.36 4.51 -16.80
C LEU A 8 -4.71 4.61 -15.41
N VAL A 9 -3.79 5.56 -15.23
CA VAL A 9 -3.13 5.81 -13.94
C VAL A 9 -3.70 7.05 -13.28
N ILE A 10 -4.48 6.84 -12.22
CA ILE A 10 -5.15 7.89 -11.45
C ILE A 10 -4.21 8.39 -10.36
N GLY A 11 -4.13 9.72 -10.18
CA GLY A 11 -3.07 10.32 -9.38
C GLY A 11 -1.71 10.20 -10.07
N GLY A 12 -1.70 10.05 -11.40
CA GLY A 12 -0.53 9.65 -12.18
C GLY A 12 0.62 10.67 -12.24
N TYR A 13 0.46 11.85 -11.64
CA TYR A 13 1.53 12.82 -11.43
C TYR A 13 1.75 13.18 -9.95
N GLY A 14 1.11 12.45 -9.03
CA GLY A 14 1.42 12.44 -7.60
C GLY A 14 2.68 11.63 -7.31
N THR A 15 3.09 11.49 -6.06
CA THR A 15 4.42 10.93 -5.75
C THR A 15 4.58 9.47 -6.17
N VAL A 16 3.65 8.58 -5.79
CA VAL A 16 3.64 7.17 -6.23
C VAL A 16 3.21 7.09 -7.69
N GLY A 17 2.10 7.73 -8.05
CA GLY A 17 1.53 7.64 -9.40
C GLY A 17 2.44 8.18 -10.51
N ALA A 18 3.33 9.14 -10.23
CA ALA A 18 4.35 9.60 -11.18
C ALA A 18 5.40 8.52 -11.47
N ILE A 19 5.79 7.74 -10.46
CA ILE A 19 6.73 6.64 -10.63
C ILE A 19 6.06 5.50 -11.40
N VAL A 20 4.83 5.13 -11.01
CA VAL A 20 4.01 4.12 -11.72
C VAL A 20 3.82 4.51 -13.18
N SER A 21 3.34 5.73 -13.46
CA SER A 21 3.11 6.22 -14.81
C SER A 21 4.39 6.19 -15.65
N ARG A 22 5.52 6.57 -15.07
CA ARG A 22 6.82 6.53 -15.77
C ARG A 22 7.26 5.10 -16.05
N GLN A 23 7.23 4.21 -15.06
CA GLN A 23 7.66 2.81 -15.23
C GLN A 23 6.82 2.12 -16.30
N LEU A 24 5.50 2.26 -16.25
CA LEU A 24 4.59 1.68 -17.22
C LEU A 24 4.75 2.31 -18.61
N ALA A 25 4.89 3.64 -18.73
CA ALA A 25 5.00 4.31 -20.03
C ALA A 25 6.32 4.03 -20.76
N LEU A 26 7.38 3.73 -20.03
CA LEU A 26 8.65 3.28 -20.62
C LEU A 26 8.56 1.86 -21.18
N ARG A 27 7.76 0.98 -20.57
CA ARG A 27 7.56 -0.41 -21.01
C ARG A 27 6.48 -0.54 -22.09
N TYR A 28 5.42 0.27 -21.97
CA TYR A 28 4.25 0.27 -22.85
C TYR A 28 3.98 1.67 -23.42
N PRO A 29 4.85 2.17 -24.34
CA PRO A 29 4.67 3.49 -24.94
C PRO A 29 3.30 3.63 -25.61
N SER A 30 2.69 4.80 -25.49
CA SER A 30 1.34 5.12 -25.98
C SER A 30 0.18 4.38 -25.33
N LYS A 31 0.42 3.42 -24.42
CA LYS A 31 -0.66 2.70 -23.72
C LYS A 31 -1.12 3.40 -22.44
N ILE A 32 -0.33 4.34 -21.92
CA ILE A 32 -0.60 4.96 -20.62
C ILE A 32 -1.42 6.24 -20.77
N ILE A 33 -2.44 6.35 -19.92
CA ILE A 33 -3.22 7.57 -19.69
C ILE A 33 -2.90 8.07 -18.27
N VAL A 34 -2.27 9.22 -18.17
CA VAL A 34 -1.97 9.89 -16.90
C VAL A 34 -3.15 10.78 -16.52
N ALA A 35 -3.78 10.49 -15.38
CA ALA A 35 -5.00 11.16 -14.95
C ALA A 35 -4.87 11.79 -13.56
N GLY A 36 -5.53 12.93 -13.40
CA GLY A 36 -5.74 13.61 -12.13
C GLY A 36 -6.51 14.92 -12.32
N ARG A 37 -6.81 15.62 -11.23
CA ARG A 37 -7.68 16.81 -11.23
C ARG A 37 -7.21 17.97 -12.10
N ASN A 38 -5.94 17.99 -12.52
CA ASN A 38 -5.38 19.05 -13.34
C ASN A 38 -4.66 18.45 -14.56
N LYS A 39 -5.33 18.50 -15.71
CA LYS A 39 -4.80 18.01 -16.99
C LYS A 39 -3.46 18.65 -17.36
N LEU A 40 -3.31 19.96 -17.17
CA LEU A 40 -2.06 20.67 -17.49
C LEU A 40 -0.88 20.18 -16.64
N LYS A 41 -1.10 19.76 -15.38
CA LYS A 41 -0.04 19.13 -14.56
C LYS A 41 0.34 17.75 -15.11
N ALA A 42 -0.63 16.98 -15.60
CA ALA A 42 -0.37 15.69 -16.25
C ALA A 42 0.43 15.88 -17.55
N GLU A 43 0.04 16.83 -18.40
CA GLU A 43 0.75 17.17 -19.66
C GLU A 43 2.19 17.62 -19.37
N ASN A 44 2.38 18.54 -18.41
CA ASN A 44 3.71 18.98 -17.98
C ASN A 44 4.56 17.85 -17.39
N PHE A 45 3.94 16.87 -16.71
CA PHE A 45 4.64 15.70 -16.20
C PHE A 45 5.12 14.81 -17.36
N ILE A 46 4.22 14.48 -18.30
CA ILE A 46 4.52 13.69 -19.50
C ILE A 46 5.67 14.33 -20.30
N GLN A 47 5.56 15.63 -20.59
CA GLN A 47 6.57 16.37 -21.35
C GLN A 47 7.93 16.38 -20.65
N ARG A 48 7.98 16.77 -19.35
CA ARG A 48 9.24 16.82 -18.59
C ARG A 48 9.92 15.47 -18.44
N LYS A 49 9.16 14.38 -18.48
CA LYS A 49 9.68 13.02 -18.36
C LYS A 49 9.92 12.35 -19.72
N GLY A 50 9.61 13.01 -20.84
CA GLY A 50 9.77 12.48 -22.19
C GLY A 50 8.91 11.24 -22.44
N LEU A 51 7.72 11.16 -21.85
CA LEU A 51 6.85 9.99 -21.94
C LEU A 51 5.96 10.07 -23.19
N ILE A 52 5.72 8.94 -23.83
CA ILE A 52 4.70 8.81 -24.87
C ILE A 52 3.41 8.33 -24.17
N ALA A 53 2.58 9.27 -23.74
CA ALA A 53 1.37 9.00 -22.96
C ALA A 53 0.30 10.08 -23.22
N LYS A 54 -0.95 9.77 -22.88
CA LYS A 54 -2.08 10.72 -22.94
C LYS A 54 -2.32 11.33 -21.55
N ALA A 55 -2.76 12.59 -21.51
CA ALA A 55 -3.20 13.24 -20.27
C ALA A 55 -4.71 13.48 -20.29
N ILE A 56 -5.39 13.19 -19.18
CA ILE A 56 -6.80 13.55 -18.97
C ILE A 56 -7.02 14.23 -17.63
N SER A 57 -8.10 15.01 -17.54
CA SER A 57 -8.60 15.50 -16.26
C SER A 57 -9.54 14.47 -15.65
N LEU A 58 -9.29 14.05 -14.41
CA LEU A 58 -10.16 13.14 -13.68
C LEU A 58 -10.17 13.48 -12.20
N ASP A 59 -11.36 13.64 -11.66
CA ASP A 59 -11.61 13.65 -10.22
C ASP A 59 -12.43 12.40 -9.88
N ILE A 60 -11.79 11.44 -9.21
CA ILE A 60 -12.44 10.15 -8.86
C ILE A 60 -13.53 10.30 -7.81
N GLU A 61 -13.55 11.44 -7.12
CA GLU A 61 -14.58 11.76 -6.13
C GLU A 61 -15.88 12.29 -6.77
N ASN A 62 -15.93 12.43 -8.11
CA ASN A 62 -17.07 12.96 -8.84
C ASN A 62 -17.73 11.89 -9.72
N GLU A 63 -19.05 11.74 -9.66
CA GLU A 63 -19.79 10.59 -10.20
C GLU A 63 -19.93 10.53 -11.73
N ARG A 64 -19.51 11.55 -12.49
CA ARG A 64 -19.81 11.60 -13.94
C ARG A 64 -18.69 11.14 -14.88
N PHE A 65 -17.45 11.04 -14.40
CA PHE A 65 -16.26 10.57 -15.14
C PHE A 65 -16.14 10.96 -16.64
N GLU A 66 -16.70 12.10 -17.06
CA GLU A 66 -17.02 12.41 -18.48
C GLU A 66 -15.79 12.43 -19.41
N ASN A 67 -14.60 12.65 -18.85
CA ASN A 67 -13.35 12.70 -19.60
C ASN A 67 -12.69 11.33 -19.81
N VAL A 68 -13.27 10.27 -19.26
CA VAL A 68 -12.74 8.91 -19.32
C VAL A 68 -13.41 8.18 -20.49
N ASN A 69 -12.63 7.84 -21.51
CA ASN A 69 -13.10 6.93 -22.54
C ASN A 69 -12.91 5.49 -22.06
N PHE A 70 -13.91 4.91 -21.40
CA PHE A 70 -13.80 3.55 -20.86
C PHE A 70 -13.65 2.46 -21.94
N SER A 71 -14.02 2.74 -23.20
CA SER A 71 -13.90 1.75 -24.28
C SER A 71 -12.44 1.45 -24.66
N GLU A 72 -11.48 2.31 -24.32
CA GLU A 72 -10.05 2.08 -24.57
C GLU A 72 -9.31 1.47 -23.36
N ILE A 73 -9.93 1.44 -22.17
CA ILE A 73 -9.25 1.10 -20.92
C ILE A 73 -9.30 -0.39 -20.62
N HIS A 74 -8.13 -0.99 -20.53
CA HIS A 74 -7.92 -2.38 -20.10
C HIS A 74 -7.77 -2.48 -18.58
N THR A 75 -6.91 -1.63 -18.01
CA THR A 75 -6.55 -1.66 -16.58
C THR A 75 -6.58 -0.25 -16.00
N VAL A 76 -7.12 -0.11 -14.79
CA VAL A 76 -7.00 1.08 -13.95
C VAL A 76 -6.01 0.81 -12.84
N VAL A 77 -5.13 1.79 -12.61
CA VAL A 77 -4.21 1.85 -11.47
C VAL A 77 -4.51 3.09 -10.66
N ASN A 78 -5.18 2.92 -9.53
CA ASN A 78 -5.51 4.02 -8.63
C ASN A 78 -4.39 4.26 -7.60
N CYS A 79 -3.63 5.35 -7.78
CA CYS A 79 -2.53 5.73 -6.88
C CYS A 79 -2.99 6.73 -5.80
N ILE A 80 -4.29 6.78 -5.50
CA ILE A 80 -4.89 7.64 -4.48
C ILE A 80 -5.74 6.77 -3.55
N GLU A 81 -5.56 6.91 -2.25
CA GLU A 81 -6.45 6.26 -1.28
C GLU A 81 -7.76 7.06 -1.17
N THR A 82 -8.88 6.39 -1.40
CA THR A 82 -10.25 6.95 -1.34
C THR A 82 -11.18 5.94 -0.65
N MET A 83 -12.29 6.41 -0.09
CA MET A 83 -13.39 5.55 0.35
C MET A 83 -14.50 5.43 -0.69
N ASN A 84 -14.49 6.28 -1.71
CA ASN A 84 -15.50 6.30 -2.76
C ASN A 84 -15.37 5.07 -3.65
N ILE A 85 -16.47 4.31 -3.78
CA ILE A 85 -16.53 3.08 -4.58
C ILE A 85 -17.15 3.30 -5.96
N SER A 86 -17.72 4.47 -6.26
CA SER A 86 -18.47 4.70 -7.50
C SER A 86 -17.62 4.44 -8.74
N PHE A 87 -16.35 4.88 -8.74
CA PHE A 87 -15.43 4.60 -9.85
C PHE A 87 -15.06 3.11 -9.96
N ILE A 88 -14.96 2.41 -8.82
CA ILE A 88 -14.64 0.97 -8.78
C ILE A 88 -15.81 0.19 -9.39
N LEU A 89 -17.04 0.52 -8.99
CA LEU A 89 -18.26 -0.09 -9.53
C LEU A 89 -18.39 0.14 -11.04
N GLU A 90 -18.10 1.35 -11.52
CA GLU A 90 -18.09 1.65 -12.96
C GLU A 90 -17.08 0.76 -13.71
N CYS A 91 -15.87 0.58 -13.16
CA CYS A 91 -14.86 -0.31 -13.75
C CYS A 91 -15.35 -1.77 -13.80
N ILE A 92 -15.93 -2.26 -12.72
CA ILE A 92 -16.46 -3.63 -12.62
C ILE A 92 -17.58 -3.85 -13.64
N GLN A 93 -18.56 -2.94 -13.70
CA GLN A 93 -19.68 -3.01 -14.66
C GLN A 93 -19.21 -3.04 -16.11
N LEU A 94 -18.13 -2.33 -16.40
CA LEU A 94 -17.55 -2.26 -17.72
C LEU A 94 -16.51 -3.36 -18.00
N ASN A 95 -16.28 -4.31 -17.09
CA ASN A 95 -15.26 -5.35 -17.22
C ASN A 95 -13.86 -4.74 -17.44
N ILE A 96 -13.42 -3.89 -16.51
CA ILE A 96 -12.11 -3.23 -16.51
C ILE A 96 -11.33 -3.70 -15.30
N ASN A 97 -10.10 -4.16 -15.52
CA ASN A 97 -9.22 -4.58 -14.45
C ASN A 97 -8.91 -3.39 -13.52
N TYR A 98 -8.88 -3.62 -12.21
CA TYR A 98 -8.67 -2.56 -11.23
C TYR A 98 -7.63 -2.94 -10.16
N THR A 99 -6.68 -2.04 -9.91
CA THR A 99 -5.75 -2.14 -8.77
C THR A 99 -5.56 -0.78 -8.10
N GLU A 100 -5.17 -0.79 -6.83
CA GLU A 100 -4.92 0.43 -6.07
C GLU A 100 -3.92 0.28 -4.92
N VAL A 101 -3.34 1.41 -4.51
CA VAL A 101 -2.32 1.49 -3.45
C VAL A 101 -2.87 1.55 -2.01
N GLY A 102 -4.18 1.33 -1.82
CA GLY A 102 -4.87 1.58 -0.55
C GLY A 102 -4.23 0.87 0.65
N THR A 103 -3.97 1.62 1.72
CA THR A 103 -3.14 1.16 2.85
C THR A 103 -3.91 0.73 4.09
N SER A 104 -5.05 1.37 4.39
CA SER A 104 -5.84 1.07 5.58
C SER A 104 -6.73 -0.16 5.43
N PHE A 105 -7.02 -0.84 6.54
CA PHE A 105 -8.01 -1.93 6.52
C PHE A 105 -9.41 -1.45 6.12
N MET A 106 -9.78 -0.23 6.51
CA MET A 106 -11.08 0.35 6.15
C MET A 106 -11.25 0.52 4.64
N THR A 107 -10.22 0.99 3.93
CA THR A 107 -10.27 1.11 2.46
C THR A 107 -10.19 -0.25 1.79
N HIS A 108 -9.52 -1.22 2.39
CA HIS A 108 -9.53 -2.59 1.87
C HIS A 108 -10.89 -3.28 2.05
N LYS A 109 -11.57 -3.06 3.19
CA LYS A 109 -12.83 -3.73 3.55
C LYS A 109 -13.94 -3.56 2.50
N ARG A 110 -13.97 -2.43 1.81
CA ARG A 110 -14.98 -2.15 0.77
C ARG A 110 -14.93 -3.14 -0.41
N PHE A 111 -13.78 -3.76 -0.70
CA PHE A 111 -13.68 -4.78 -1.74
C PHE A 111 -14.39 -6.08 -1.35
N TYR A 112 -14.35 -6.47 -0.06
CA TYR A 112 -15.16 -7.59 0.42
C TYR A 112 -16.65 -7.30 0.32
N GLU A 113 -17.07 -6.06 0.62
CA GLU A 113 -18.47 -5.63 0.55
C GLU A 113 -19.06 -5.67 -0.86
N ILE A 114 -18.22 -5.58 -1.89
CA ILE A 114 -18.61 -5.65 -3.30
C ILE A 114 -18.06 -6.89 -4.03
N SER A 115 -17.52 -7.87 -3.29
CA SER A 115 -16.84 -9.04 -3.85
C SER A 115 -17.74 -9.85 -4.79
N ASP A 116 -19.01 -10.03 -4.45
CA ASP A 116 -19.99 -10.69 -5.33
C ASP A 116 -20.12 -9.98 -6.70
N TYR A 117 -20.04 -8.66 -6.75
CA TYR A 117 -20.06 -7.93 -8.02
C TYR A 117 -18.77 -8.14 -8.82
N ILE A 118 -17.63 -8.20 -8.13
CA ILE A 118 -16.32 -8.43 -8.74
C ILE A 118 -16.25 -9.84 -9.34
N ASP A 119 -16.66 -10.85 -8.59
CA ASP A 119 -16.55 -12.26 -8.98
C ASP A 119 -17.51 -12.63 -10.11
N ASN A 120 -18.60 -11.89 -10.29
CA ASN A 120 -19.53 -12.04 -11.41
C ASN A 120 -19.15 -11.22 -12.65
N ALA A 121 -18.14 -10.36 -12.58
CA ALA A 121 -17.67 -9.54 -13.70
C ALA A 121 -16.52 -10.22 -14.46
N ASP A 122 -16.33 -9.82 -15.72
CA ASP A 122 -15.20 -10.26 -16.55
C ASP A 122 -13.98 -9.34 -16.33
N CYS A 123 -13.58 -9.17 -15.07
CA CYS A 123 -12.41 -8.37 -14.71
C CYS A 123 -11.67 -8.97 -13.52
N LEU A 124 -10.41 -8.59 -13.38
CA LEU A 124 -9.57 -8.89 -12.24
C LEU A 124 -9.45 -7.65 -11.36
N VAL A 125 -9.64 -7.82 -10.05
CA VAL A 125 -9.46 -6.76 -9.07
C VAL A 125 -8.43 -7.19 -8.03
N ILE A 126 -7.34 -6.43 -7.92
CA ILE A 126 -6.25 -6.66 -6.95
C ILE A 126 -5.99 -5.36 -6.19
N PRO A 127 -6.65 -5.12 -5.05
CA PRO A 127 -6.44 -3.92 -4.25
C PRO A 127 -5.24 -4.05 -3.31
N SER A 128 -4.89 -2.95 -2.64
CA SER A 128 -3.87 -2.91 -1.59
C SER A 128 -2.48 -3.37 -2.05
N VAL A 129 -2.00 -2.78 -3.14
CA VAL A 129 -0.68 -3.08 -3.72
C VAL A 129 0.34 -1.99 -3.42
N GLY A 130 1.50 -2.37 -2.91
CA GLY A 130 2.50 -1.41 -2.45
C GLY A 130 3.58 -2.05 -1.61
N LEU A 131 4.30 -1.25 -0.83
CA LEU A 131 5.26 -1.77 0.14
C LEU A 131 4.52 -2.50 1.27
N VAL A 132 3.62 -1.78 1.96
CA VAL A 132 2.77 -2.30 3.03
C VAL A 132 1.41 -1.60 2.95
N PRO A 133 0.31 -2.30 2.62
CA PRO A 133 0.21 -3.71 2.19
C PRO A 133 0.82 -3.94 0.79
N GLY A 134 1.04 -5.21 0.44
CA GLY A 134 1.53 -5.64 -0.87
C GLY A 134 2.76 -6.53 -0.77
N LEU A 135 3.96 -5.94 -0.73
CA LEU A 135 5.18 -6.72 -0.52
C LEU A 135 5.19 -7.43 0.84
N SER A 136 4.61 -6.80 1.88
CA SER A 136 4.45 -7.44 3.19
C SER A 136 3.56 -8.68 3.12
N ASN A 137 2.50 -8.62 2.30
CA ASN A 137 1.61 -9.75 2.07
C ASN A 137 2.35 -10.89 1.36
N ILE A 138 3.08 -10.59 0.29
CA ILE A 138 3.88 -11.58 -0.47
C ILE A 138 4.88 -12.26 0.47
N PHE A 139 5.60 -11.49 1.31
CA PHE A 139 6.54 -12.05 2.29
C PHE A 139 5.85 -12.99 3.29
N ALA A 140 4.71 -12.57 3.84
CA ALA A 140 3.96 -13.38 4.81
C ALA A 140 3.43 -14.67 4.18
N PHE A 141 2.79 -14.58 3.01
CA PHE A 141 2.18 -15.72 2.33
C PHE A 141 3.23 -16.73 1.82
N ASN A 142 4.25 -16.27 1.11
CA ASN A 142 5.29 -17.16 0.60
C ASN A 142 6.18 -17.74 1.72
N GLY A 143 6.41 -16.96 2.78
CA GLY A 143 7.09 -17.46 3.97
C GLY A 143 6.30 -18.55 4.68
N ALA A 144 4.99 -18.36 4.85
CA ALA A 144 4.11 -19.33 5.49
C ALA A 144 4.12 -20.70 4.79
N LYS A 145 4.26 -20.76 3.46
CA LYS A 145 4.36 -22.02 2.69
C LYS A 145 5.55 -22.90 3.08
N GLN A 146 6.55 -22.37 3.78
CA GLN A 146 7.73 -23.12 4.22
C GLN A 146 7.48 -23.90 5.52
N PHE A 147 6.38 -23.64 6.22
CA PHE A 147 6.06 -24.23 7.51
C PHE A 147 4.90 -25.22 7.36
N SER A 148 4.91 -26.31 8.14
CA SER A 148 3.74 -27.18 8.26
C SER A 148 2.68 -26.59 9.17
N GLU A 149 3.11 -25.75 10.12
CA GLU A 149 2.27 -25.03 11.10
C GLU A 149 2.89 -23.65 11.31
N VAL A 150 2.08 -22.60 11.18
CA VAL A 150 2.53 -21.22 11.37
C VAL A 150 2.01 -20.70 12.71
N ASP A 151 2.92 -20.43 13.64
CA ASP A 151 2.57 -19.94 14.97
C ASP A 151 2.34 -18.42 14.94
N GLU A 152 3.30 -17.68 14.37
CA GLU A 152 3.35 -16.22 14.45
C GLU A 152 3.85 -15.61 13.14
N ILE A 153 3.20 -14.54 12.71
CA ILE A 153 3.67 -13.66 11.64
C ILE A 153 3.81 -12.24 12.20
N HIS A 154 5.01 -11.67 12.13
CA HIS A 154 5.25 -10.30 12.58
C HIS A 154 5.86 -9.46 11.46
N THR A 155 5.16 -8.40 11.05
CA THR A 155 5.66 -7.46 10.05
C THR A 155 6.15 -6.18 10.74
N TYR A 156 7.36 -5.75 10.38
CA TYR A 156 8.02 -4.55 10.90
C TYR A 156 8.32 -3.59 9.76
N VAL A 157 7.77 -2.38 9.87
CA VAL A 157 7.89 -1.31 8.89
C VAL A 157 8.68 -0.17 9.51
N MET A 158 9.80 0.17 8.90
CA MET A 158 10.57 1.38 9.21
C MET A 158 10.41 2.37 8.07
N LEU A 159 9.89 3.57 8.38
CA LEU A 159 9.73 4.64 7.40
C LEU A 159 10.70 5.80 7.66
N GLY A 160 11.30 6.28 6.58
CA GLY A 160 12.19 7.43 6.57
C GLY A 160 11.44 8.75 6.60
N LEU A 161 11.91 9.71 7.41
CA LEU A 161 11.27 11.04 7.54
C LEU A 161 11.80 12.10 6.55
N GLY A 162 12.85 11.78 5.77
CA GLY A 162 13.53 12.75 4.90
C GLY A 162 12.81 13.03 3.57
N GLU A 163 11.80 12.25 3.20
CA GLU A 163 11.13 12.40 1.91
C GLU A 163 9.89 13.29 1.96
N ALA A 164 9.57 13.93 0.82
CA ALA A 164 8.31 14.65 0.67
C ALA A 164 7.10 13.73 0.88
N HIS A 165 7.22 12.45 0.48
CA HIS A 165 6.19 11.45 0.73
C HIS A 165 6.11 11.03 2.20
N GLY A 166 7.26 10.98 2.89
CA GLY A 166 7.32 10.79 4.33
C GLY A 166 6.41 11.75 5.09
N VAL A 167 6.22 12.99 4.62
CA VAL A 167 5.35 13.98 5.27
C VAL A 167 3.86 13.68 5.11
N ASP A 168 3.42 13.28 3.92
CA ASP A 168 2.02 12.92 3.69
C ASP A 168 1.71 11.58 4.39
N SER A 169 2.64 10.62 4.35
CA SER A 169 2.58 9.37 5.12
C SER A 169 2.54 9.65 6.62
N ILE A 170 3.32 10.61 7.14
CA ILE A 170 3.27 11.05 8.55
C ILE A 170 1.90 11.58 8.92
N ARG A 171 1.28 12.42 8.07
CA ARG A 171 -0.07 12.93 8.37
C ARG A 171 -1.07 11.79 8.44
N TRP A 172 -1.04 10.89 7.46
CA TRP A 172 -1.93 9.74 7.46
C TRP A 172 -1.68 8.84 8.70
N ILE A 173 -0.42 8.63 9.09
CA ILE A 173 -0.06 7.94 10.33
C ILE A 173 -0.60 8.68 11.55
N LEU A 174 -0.52 10.01 11.61
CA LEU A 174 -1.08 10.82 12.71
C LEU A 174 -2.61 10.73 12.78
N GLU A 175 -3.28 10.70 11.62
CA GLU A 175 -4.73 10.54 11.52
C GLU A 175 -5.19 9.17 12.03
N ASN A 176 -4.37 8.14 11.83
CA ASN A 176 -4.69 6.75 12.17
C ASN A 176 -3.97 6.24 13.44
N ALA A 177 -3.08 7.03 14.04
CA ALA A 177 -2.28 6.60 15.19
C ALA A 177 -3.14 6.23 16.41
N GLY A 178 -4.29 6.89 16.56
CA GLY A 178 -5.25 6.65 17.63
C GLY A 178 -6.31 5.60 17.30
N SER A 179 -6.29 5.01 16.11
CA SER A 179 -7.30 4.05 15.67
C SER A 179 -7.32 2.82 16.57
N THR A 180 -8.53 2.32 16.84
CA THR A 180 -8.75 1.05 17.52
C THR A 180 -9.12 0.01 16.48
N PHE A 181 -8.42 -1.11 16.50
CA PHE A 181 -8.59 -2.20 15.53
C PHE A 181 -8.42 -3.55 16.24
N LYS A 182 -8.77 -4.64 15.56
CA LYS A 182 -8.62 -5.99 16.09
C LYS A 182 -7.42 -6.67 15.45
N ILE A 183 -6.66 -7.44 16.23
CA ILE A 183 -5.59 -8.31 15.72
C ILE A 183 -5.88 -9.76 16.12
N LYS A 184 -5.40 -10.71 15.33
CA LYS A 184 -5.44 -12.14 15.69
C LYS A 184 -4.26 -12.45 16.60
N THR A 185 -4.55 -12.98 17.79
CA THR A 185 -3.55 -13.49 18.75
C THR A 185 -3.87 -14.95 19.08
N LYS A 186 -2.97 -15.61 19.82
CA LYS A 186 -3.18 -16.99 20.29
C LYS A 186 -4.42 -17.15 21.16
N GLU A 187 -4.84 -16.08 21.83
CA GLU A 187 -6.06 -16.01 22.65
C GLU A 187 -7.31 -15.64 21.84
N GLY A 188 -7.19 -15.46 20.53
CA GLY A 188 -8.27 -15.07 19.63
C GLY A 188 -8.18 -13.63 19.13
N SER A 189 -9.32 -13.03 18.78
CA SER A 189 -9.37 -11.67 18.23
C SER A 189 -9.38 -10.63 19.36
N VAL A 190 -8.34 -9.79 19.43
CA VAL A 190 -8.16 -8.81 20.52
C VAL A 190 -8.20 -7.38 19.98
N ALA A 191 -9.00 -6.52 20.63
CA ALA A 191 -9.03 -5.10 20.34
C ALA A 191 -7.77 -4.40 20.89
N VAL A 192 -7.09 -3.65 20.05
CA VAL A 192 -5.85 -2.92 20.34
C VAL A 192 -5.94 -1.49 19.80
N LYS A 193 -5.04 -0.63 20.25
CA LYS A 193 -4.89 0.74 19.74
C LYS A 193 -3.56 0.90 19.02
N GLY A 194 -3.56 1.70 17.96
CA GLY A 194 -2.33 2.12 17.29
C GLY A 194 -1.34 2.76 18.28
N PHE A 195 -0.05 2.66 17.96
CA PHE A 195 1.05 3.17 18.78
C PHE A 195 1.11 2.65 20.23
N THR A 196 0.50 1.48 20.51
CA THR A 196 0.59 0.77 21.80
C THR A 196 1.39 -0.53 21.68
N ARG A 197 1.56 -1.21 22.84
CA ARG A 197 2.24 -2.50 22.99
C ARG A 197 3.61 -2.53 22.29
N PRO A 198 4.58 -1.68 22.68
CA PRO A 198 5.86 -1.59 21.99
C PRO A 198 6.58 -2.94 21.91
N LYS A 199 7.26 -3.20 20.80
CA LYS A 199 8.16 -4.35 20.62
C LYS A 199 9.50 -3.85 20.11
N SER A 200 10.55 -4.09 20.88
CA SER A 200 11.92 -3.82 20.45
C SER A 200 12.42 -5.00 19.63
N THR A 201 12.95 -4.73 18.45
CA THR A 201 13.59 -5.73 17.59
C THR A 201 14.64 -5.08 16.71
N LYS A 202 15.42 -5.91 16.03
CA LYS A 202 16.46 -5.53 15.10
C LYS A 202 16.06 -5.99 13.69
N LEU A 203 16.05 -5.06 12.73
CA LEU A 203 15.94 -5.44 11.32
C LEU A 203 17.25 -6.13 10.89
N LEU A 204 17.18 -7.10 9.98
CA LEU A 204 18.33 -7.92 9.57
C LEU A 204 19.54 -7.10 9.10
N ASN A 205 19.32 -5.94 8.48
CA ASN A 205 20.37 -5.05 7.97
C ASN A 205 20.89 -4.04 8.99
N GLU A 206 20.26 -3.91 10.15
CA GLU A 206 20.65 -2.94 11.16
C GLU A 206 21.61 -3.55 12.17
N GLN A 207 22.27 -2.71 12.96
CA GLN A 207 23.10 -3.16 14.09
C GLN A 207 22.45 -2.91 15.45
N ARG A 208 21.52 -1.97 15.51
CA ARG A 208 20.88 -1.51 16.74
C ARG A 208 19.41 -1.89 16.73
N GLU A 209 18.85 -2.10 17.92
CA GLU A 209 17.42 -2.29 18.06
C GLU A 209 16.64 -0.99 17.85
N ARG A 210 15.40 -1.16 17.42
CA ARG A 210 14.37 -0.14 17.32
C ARG A 210 13.10 -0.63 18.00
N THR A 211 12.33 0.31 18.54
CA THR A 211 11.02 0.03 19.12
C THR A 211 9.96 0.29 18.07
N PHE A 212 9.21 -0.76 17.73
CA PHE A 212 8.09 -0.71 16.80
C PHE A 212 6.77 -0.80 17.56
N TYR A 213 5.75 -0.13 17.05
CA TYR A 213 4.43 -0.08 17.67
C TYR A 213 3.35 -0.58 16.72
N LEU A 214 2.28 -1.16 17.26
CA LEU A 214 1.16 -1.65 16.47
C LEU A 214 0.56 -0.53 15.61
N PHE A 215 0.19 -0.86 14.37
CA PHE A 215 -0.45 0.07 13.45
C PHE A 215 -1.40 -0.67 12.51
N ASP A 216 -2.51 -0.04 12.11
CA ASP A 216 -3.65 -0.66 11.44
C ASP A 216 -3.48 -0.79 9.90
N PHE A 217 -2.41 -1.47 9.48
CA PHE A 217 -2.24 -1.86 8.07
C PHE A 217 -3.17 -3.02 7.71
N SER A 218 -3.67 -3.04 6.47
CA SER A 218 -4.61 -4.06 6.01
C SER A 218 -4.02 -5.48 5.95
N ASP A 219 -2.71 -5.61 5.75
CA ASP A 219 -2.01 -6.89 5.60
C ASP A 219 -2.25 -7.87 6.76
N GLN A 220 -2.20 -7.38 8.01
CA GLN A 220 -2.46 -8.21 9.19
C GLN A 220 -3.91 -8.71 9.30
N HIS A 221 -4.84 -8.13 8.53
CA HIS A 221 -6.25 -8.54 8.50
C HIS A 221 -6.56 -9.45 7.32
N THR A 222 -5.87 -9.28 6.19
CA THR A 222 -6.10 -10.08 4.98
C THR A 222 -5.34 -11.40 5.03
N ILE A 223 -4.11 -11.42 5.53
CA ILE A 223 -3.28 -12.63 5.57
C ILE A 223 -3.96 -13.78 6.34
N PRO A 224 -4.59 -13.58 7.51
CA PRO A 224 -5.26 -14.67 8.24
C PRO A 224 -6.47 -15.29 7.52
N LEU A 225 -6.95 -14.70 6.43
CA LEU A 225 -8.04 -15.26 5.62
C LEU A 225 -7.54 -16.38 4.68
N ILE A 226 -6.25 -16.35 4.33
CA ILE A 226 -5.62 -17.30 3.39
C ILE A 226 -4.45 -18.07 4.01
N VAL A 227 -3.91 -17.62 5.15
CA VAL A 227 -2.87 -18.30 5.92
C VAL A 227 -3.41 -18.69 7.30
N ASN A 228 -3.31 -19.97 7.64
CA ASN A 228 -3.64 -20.46 8.97
C ASN A 228 -2.49 -20.18 9.96
N THR A 229 -2.43 -18.95 10.48
CA THR A 229 -1.51 -18.52 11.55
C THR A 229 -2.22 -18.38 12.89
N GLU A 230 -1.59 -18.69 14.02
CA GLU A 230 -2.20 -18.45 15.36
C GLU A 230 -2.21 -16.96 15.74
N ALA A 231 -1.17 -16.22 15.35
CA ALA A 231 -1.05 -14.79 15.66
C ALA A 231 -0.43 -13.99 14.52
N ILE A 232 -0.89 -12.75 14.35
CA ILE A 232 -0.30 -11.81 13.40
C ILE A 232 -0.37 -10.37 13.91
N ASP A 233 0.68 -9.60 13.64
CA ASP A 233 0.65 -8.15 13.82
C ASP A 233 1.60 -7.41 12.88
N THR A 234 1.19 -6.20 12.49
CA THR A 234 2.05 -5.27 11.74
C THR A 234 2.38 -4.07 12.62
N ARG A 235 3.67 -3.71 12.64
CA ARG A 235 4.21 -2.65 13.49
C ARG A 235 5.04 -1.66 12.72
N ILE A 236 4.98 -0.41 13.14
CA ILE A 236 5.70 0.71 12.53
C ILE A 236 6.70 1.35 13.49
N ALA A 237 7.81 1.82 12.93
CA ALA A 237 8.74 2.76 13.53
C ALA A 237 9.17 3.79 12.47
N PHE A 238 9.67 4.93 12.93
CA PHE A 238 10.39 5.86 12.08
C PHE A 238 11.90 5.64 12.21
N ASP A 239 12.63 6.05 11.19
CA ASP A 239 14.09 6.02 11.22
C ASP A 239 14.68 6.91 12.35
N SER A 240 13.94 7.94 12.78
CA SER A 240 14.18 8.67 14.02
C SER A 240 13.49 8.03 15.24
N LYS A 241 14.29 7.60 16.21
CA LYS A 241 13.80 7.10 17.51
C LYS A 241 13.03 8.16 18.29
N VAL A 242 13.45 9.42 18.19
CA VAL A 242 12.82 10.55 18.88
C VAL A 242 11.42 10.76 18.35
N VAL A 243 11.24 10.75 17.02
CA VAL A 243 9.93 10.91 16.40
C VAL A 243 9.05 9.71 16.71
N THR A 244 9.58 8.50 16.66
CA THR A 244 8.83 7.29 17.04
C THR A 244 8.31 7.39 18.48
N CYS A 245 9.15 7.84 19.43
CA CYS A 245 8.76 8.04 20.82
C CYS A 245 7.69 9.14 20.96
N LEU A 246 7.86 10.26 20.23
CA LEU A 246 6.89 11.37 20.22
C LEU A 246 5.50 10.88 19.81
N PHE A 247 5.38 10.06 18.76
CA PHE A 247 4.09 9.51 18.34
C PHE A 247 3.45 8.63 19.42
N SER A 248 4.24 7.80 20.10
CA SER A 248 3.73 7.00 21.22
C SER A 248 3.23 7.86 22.39
N LEU A 249 3.95 8.95 22.71
CA LEU A 249 3.52 9.90 23.75
C LEU A 249 2.26 10.67 23.34
N LEU A 250 2.22 11.15 22.10
CA LEU A 250 1.08 11.84 21.51
C LEU A 250 -0.18 10.97 21.58
N GLN A 251 -0.06 9.67 21.28
CA GLN A 251 -1.16 8.73 21.40
C GLN A 251 -1.66 8.60 22.85
N LYS A 252 -0.75 8.52 23.83
CA LYS A 252 -1.11 8.38 25.26
C LYS A 252 -1.84 9.60 25.81
N VAL A 253 -1.45 10.79 25.36
CA VAL A 253 -2.05 12.07 25.79
C VAL A 253 -3.35 12.36 25.05
N GLY A 254 -3.64 11.64 23.95
CA GLY A 254 -4.86 11.80 23.17
C GLY A 254 -4.88 13.11 22.38
N VAL A 255 -3.91 13.30 21.47
CA VAL A 255 -3.76 14.57 20.74
C VAL A 255 -5.07 15.04 20.12
N SER A 256 -5.39 16.30 20.42
CA SER A 256 -6.35 17.09 19.66
C SER A 256 -5.93 17.15 18.18
N LYS A 257 -6.89 17.35 17.27
CA LYS A 257 -6.70 17.37 15.81
C LYS A 257 -5.81 18.53 15.29
N TRP A 258 -4.90 19.08 16.09
CA TRP A 258 -4.11 20.29 15.80
C TRP A 258 -3.17 20.12 14.60
N TYR A 259 -2.69 18.89 14.35
CA TYR A 259 -1.90 18.56 13.16
C TYR A 259 -2.64 18.85 11.83
N LYS A 260 -3.98 18.92 11.83
CA LYS A 260 -4.77 19.28 10.64
C LYS A 260 -4.49 20.69 10.14
N ASN A 261 -3.98 21.56 11.00
CA ASN A 261 -3.63 22.95 10.65
C ASN A 261 -2.19 23.11 10.17
N LEU A 262 -1.34 22.06 10.25
CA LEU A 262 0.03 22.11 9.74
C LEU A 262 0.05 21.75 8.25
N SER A 263 0.55 22.68 7.43
CA SER A 263 0.79 22.40 6.00
C SER A 263 1.93 21.37 5.84
N PRO A 264 1.86 20.44 4.85
CA PRO A 264 2.91 19.45 4.63
C PRO A 264 4.27 20.11 4.39
N LYS A 265 4.27 21.20 3.61
CA LYS A 265 5.48 21.97 3.30
C LYS A 265 6.11 22.59 4.55
N GLY A 266 5.29 23.08 5.49
CA GLY A 266 5.77 23.65 6.74
C GLY A 266 6.40 22.59 7.65
N PHE A 267 5.74 21.43 7.78
CA PHE A 267 6.26 20.32 8.57
C PHE A 267 7.56 19.76 7.99
N LYS A 268 7.61 19.57 6.65
CA LYS A 268 8.83 19.16 5.96
C LYS A 268 9.99 20.12 6.24
N LYS A 269 9.74 21.42 6.12
CA LYS A 269 10.77 22.45 6.33
C LYS A 269 11.35 22.37 7.75
N ILE A 270 10.54 22.06 8.75
CA ILE A 270 11.00 21.86 10.14
C ILE A 270 11.90 20.62 10.24
N LEU A 271 11.48 19.49 9.65
CA LEU A 271 12.28 18.26 9.63
C LEU A 271 13.61 18.45 8.90
N ASP A 272 13.58 19.11 7.73
CA ASP A 272 14.77 19.41 6.92
C ASP A 272 15.74 20.33 7.68
N LEU A 273 15.24 21.39 8.33
CA LEU A 273 16.05 22.30 9.15
C LEU A 273 16.69 21.59 10.35
N ALA A 274 15.97 20.64 10.96
CA ALA A 274 16.45 19.87 12.09
C ALA A 274 17.28 18.64 11.68
N GLN A 275 17.46 18.39 10.37
CA GLN A 275 18.11 17.20 9.81
C GLN A 275 17.55 15.89 10.38
N ILE A 276 16.23 15.84 10.59
CA ILE A 276 15.56 14.69 11.20
C ILE A 276 15.16 13.70 10.11
N GLY A 277 15.76 12.50 10.18
CA GLY A 277 15.45 11.36 9.34
C GLY A 277 16.23 11.31 8.03
N SER A 278 15.87 10.34 7.22
CA SER A 278 16.54 9.88 6.01
C SER A 278 15.49 9.40 5.02
N GLU A 279 15.92 9.05 3.81
CA GLU A 279 15.05 8.47 2.78
C GLU A 279 14.94 6.94 2.91
N GLN A 280 15.49 6.34 3.98
CA GLN A 280 15.54 4.89 4.12
C GLN A 280 14.18 4.32 4.50
N PHE A 281 13.84 3.19 3.89
CA PHE A 281 12.76 2.34 4.37
C PHE A 281 13.29 0.94 4.70
N GLY A 282 12.57 0.25 5.58
CA GLY A 282 12.77 -1.16 5.86
C GLY A 282 11.44 -1.85 6.04
N LEU A 283 11.29 -3.01 5.42
CA LEU A 283 10.17 -3.91 5.59
C LEU A 283 10.74 -5.29 5.93
N GLN A 284 10.41 -5.80 7.11
CA GLN A 284 10.79 -7.15 7.52
C GLN A 284 9.56 -7.93 7.97
N THR A 285 9.39 -9.13 7.45
CA THR A 285 8.38 -10.07 7.94
C THR A 285 9.10 -11.26 8.56
N GLU A 286 8.83 -11.51 9.84
CA GLU A 286 9.30 -12.67 10.59
C GLU A 286 8.15 -13.68 10.70
N ILE A 287 8.40 -14.91 10.25
CA ILE A 287 7.46 -16.03 10.35
C ILE A 287 8.09 -17.05 11.29
N LYS A 288 7.31 -17.55 12.25
CA LYS A 288 7.72 -18.61 13.17
C LYS A 288 6.72 -19.76 13.11
N GLY A 289 7.22 -20.97 13.31
CA GLY A 289 6.39 -22.16 13.35
C GLY A 289 7.22 -23.42 13.27
N LYS A 290 6.59 -24.50 12.85
CA LYS A 290 7.22 -25.83 12.76
C LYS A 290 7.47 -26.25 11.31
N ASP A 291 8.56 -26.96 11.09
CA ASP A 291 8.80 -27.71 9.86
C ASP A 291 8.01 -29.03 9.84
N GLY A 292 8.08 -29.77 8.72
CA GLY A 292 7.41 -31.06 8.57
C GLY A 292 7.86 -32.17 9.54
N LEU A 293 8.94 -31.96 10.30
CA LEU A 293 9.41 -32.85 11.36
C LEU A 293 8.94 -32.40 12.75
N GLY A 294 8.20 -31.30 12.84
CA GLY A 294 7.75 -30.69 14.09
C GLY A 294 8.80 -29.81 14.78
N THR A 295 9.94 -29.52 14.13
CA THR A 295 11.00 -28.70 14.70
C THR A 295 10.63 -27.23 14.61
N GLN A 296 10.72 -26.52 15.73
CA GLN A 296 10.49 -25.08 15.80
C GLN A 296 11.61 -24.30 15.11
N TRP A 297 11.25 -23.36 14.23
CA TRP A 297 12.19 -22.49 13.54
C TRP A 297 11.55 -21.15 13.14
N ALA A 298 12.37 -20.25 12.60
CA ALA A 298 11.92 -18.93 12.16
C ALA A 298 12.60 -18.52 10.86
N MET A 299 11.84 -17.81 10.01
CA MET A 299 12.30 -17.24 8.75
C MET A 299 12.07 -15.73 8.76
N LYS A 300 12.96 -14.98 8.12
CA LYS A 300 12.85 -13.53 7.97
C LYS A 300 13.09 -13.12 6.52
N TYR A 301 12.14 -12.37 5.96
CA TYR A 301 12.35 -11.62 4.72
C TYR A 301 12.66 -10.18 5.05
N LEU A 302 13.52 -9.54 4.25
CA LEU A 302 13.86 -8.13 4.39
C LEU A 302 13.88 -7.46 3.02
N ALA A 303 13.14 -6.36 2.89
CA ALA A 303 13.29 -5.39 1.82
C ALA A 303 13.70 -4.05 2.42
N THR A 304 14.81 -3.50 1.96
CA THR A 304 15.31 -2.18 2.40
C THR A 304 15.80 -1.40 1.21
N GLY A 305 15.67 -0.09 1.29
CA GLY A 305 16.17 0.79 0.24
C GLY A 305 16.05 2.24 0.63
N LYS A 306 16.20 3.09 -0.36
CA LYS A 306 15.81 4.49 -0.27
C LYS A 306 14.54 4.68 -1.08
N ASN A 307 13.76 5.69 -0.72
CA ASN A 307 12.54 6.05 -1.42
C ASN A 307 11.43 5.01 -1.29
N GLU A 308 10.65 5.13 -0.22
CA GLU A 308 9.52 4.24 0.03
C GLU A 308 8.49 4.32 -1.10
N ALA A 309 8.23 5.53 -1.62
CA ALA A 309 7.31 5.71 -2.73
C ALA A 309 7.75 4.95 -4.00
N MET A 310 9.05 4.81 -4.23
CA MET A 310 9.60 3.98 -5.31
C MET A 310 9.33 2.49 -5.08
N ALA A 311 9.46 2.01 -3.85
CA ALA A 311 9.16 0.62 -3.52
C ALA A 311 7.67 0.32 -3.71
N THR A 312 6.79 1.17 -3.16
CA THR A 312 5.34 1.08 -3.35
C THR A 312 4.94 1.16 -4.82
N ALA A 313 5.49 2.12 -5.57
CA ALA A 313 5.22 2.26 -7.00
C ALA A 313 5.71 1.05 -7.81
N THR A 314 6.84 0.44 -7.44
CA THR A 314 7.39 -0.72 -8.16
C THR A 314 6.47 -1.93 -8.01
N VAL A 315 5.99 -2.21 -6.80
CA VAL A 315 5.00 -3.30 -6.57
C VAL A 315 3.69 -3.00 -7.30
N THR A 316 3.24 -1.74 -7.27
CA THR A 316 2.02 -1.30 -7.96
C THR A 316 2.12 -1.46 -9.47
N ALA A 317 3.22 -1.00 -10.08
CA ALA A 317 3.46 -1.11 -11.51
C ALA A 317 3.63 -2.57 -11.94
N TYR A 318 4.30 -3.39 -11.12
CA TYR A 318 4.41 -4.83 -11.35
C TYR A 318 3.02 -5.48 -11.35
N THR A 319 2.16 -5.14 -10.38
CA THR A 319 0.78 -5.68 -10.35
C THR A 319 -0.02 -5.23 -11.55
N ALA A 320 0.05 -3.95 -11.93
CA ALA A 320 -0.62 -3.45 -13.12
C ALA A 320 -0.16 -4.17 -14.40
N GLU A 321 1.13 -4.49 -14.50
CA GLU A 321 1.70 -5.27 -15.59
C GLU A 321 1.21 -6.72 -15.57
N LEU A 322 1.19 -7.39 -14.41
CA LEU A 322 0.62 -8.74 -14.28
C LEU A 322 -0.83 -8.76 -14.76
N MET A 323 -1.64 -7.78 -14.37
CA MET A 323 -3.02 -7.66 -14.80
C MET A 323 -3.16 -7.37 -16.29
N TYR A 324 -2.26 -6.56 -16.86
CA TYR A 324 -2.26 -6.23 -18.28
C TYR A 324 -1.85 -7.43 -19.16
N LEU A 325 -0.94 -8.28 -18.68
CA LEU A 325 -0.51 -9.49 -19.38
C LEU A 325 -1.38 -10.72 -19.10
N ASN A 326 -2.23 -10.66 -18.06
CA ASN A 326 -3.12 -11.74 -17.67
C ASN A 326 -4.14 -12.06 -18.76
N LYS A 327 -4.34 -13.36 -19.01
CA LYS A 327 -5.28 -13.87 -20.02
C LYS A 327 -6.46 -14.66 -19.44
N GLY A 328 -6.51 -14.89 -18.13
CA GLY A 328 -7.48 -15.83 -17.57
C GLY A 328 -7.91 -15.61 -16.12
N LEU A 329 -7.10 -14.96 -15.29
CA LEU A 329 -7.47 -14.65 -13.91
C LEU A 329 -8.56 -13.57 -13.89
N LYS A 330 -9.56 -13.76 -13.03
CA LYS A 330 -10.72 -12.87 -12.84
C LYS A 330 -11.13 -12.89 -11.37
N GLY A 331 -12.06 -12.02 -11.02
CA GLY A 331 -12.62 -11.92 -9.69
C GLY A 331 -11.72 -11.14 -8.74
N PHE A 332 -12.08 -11.19 -7.45
CA PHE A 332 -11.33 -10.55 -6.39
C PHE A 332 -10.14 -11.45 -5.99
N LYS A 333 -8.93 -10.86 -6.01
CA LYS A 333 -7.68 -11.52 -5.62
C LYS A 333 -6.82 -10.61 -4.76
N HIS A 334 -6.02 -11.20 -3.90
CA HIS A 334 -4.90 -10.56 -3.25
C HIS A 334 -3.62 -10.72 -4.09
N ILE A 335 -2.68 -9.78 -3.96
CA ILE A 335 -1.45 -9.79 -4.76
C ILE A 335 -0.61 -11.05 -4.51
N GLU A 336 -0.59 -11.53 -3.27
CA GLU A 336 0.10 -12.74 -2.85
C GLU A 336 -0.51 -14.04 -3.42
N GLU A 337 -1.75 -14.01 -3.89
CA GLU A 337 -2.37 -15.16 -4.56
C GLU A 337 -2.00 -15.23 -6.05
N VAL A 338 -1.46 -14.14 -6.62
CA VAL A 338 -1.16 -14.04 -8.05
C VAL A 338 0.34 -13.88 -8.35
N CYS A 339 1.16 -13.65 -7.33
CA CYS A 339 2.61 -13.63 -7.43
C CYS A 339 3.19 -14.95 -6.92
N ASP A 340 4.00 -15.61 -7.76
CA ASP A 340 4.76 -16.81 -7.37
C ASP A 340 5.92 -16.47 -6.42
#